data_AF-A0A4U8YZX2-F1
#
_entry.id   AF-A0A4U8YZX2-F1
#
_cell.length_a   1.000
_cell.length_b   1.000
_cell.length_c   1.000
_cell.angle_alpha   90.00
_cell.angle_beta   90.00
_cell.angle_gamma   90.00
#
_symmetry.space_group_name_H-M   'P 1'
#
loop_
_entity.id
_entity.type
_entity.pdbx_description
1 polymer ?
#
loop_
_entity_poly.entity_id
_entity_poly.type
_entity_poly.pdbx_seq_one_letter_code
_entity_poly.pdbx_strand_id
1 'polypeptide(L)'
;MNKRLVKARRILEAQTEIDRLAGWTLIELQRQLETIEEHRHRLIAFIETEPAFYGLSADAVMRRLEALQKSDAALRAEIRAQTEKRLAERARMRGAEAIASALEADQRRQEEQIRLMEVIEASVSEVASASSKLIGSS
;
A
#
# COMPACT_ATOMS: atom_id res chain seq x y z
N MET A 1 -3.78 -17.30 -21.07
CA MET A 1 -3.56 -16.45 -19.88
C MET A 1 -2.30 -15.62 -20.05
N ASN A 2 -2.42 -14.29 -20.07
CA ASN A 2 -1.29 -13.39 -20.35
C ASN A 2 -0.28 -13.42 -19.18
N LYS A 3 0.90 -14.02 -19.41
CA LYS A 3 1.96 -14.17 -18.37
C LYS A 3 2.40 -12.81 -17.80
N ARG A 4 2.32 -11.73 -18.58
CA ARG A 4 2.68 -10.38 -18.13
C ARG A 4 1.65 -9.84 -17.15
N LEU A 5 0.36 -10.07 -17.39
CA LEU A 5 -0.72 -9.68 -16.49
C LEU A 5 -0.61 -10.38 -15.13
N VAL A 6 -0.36 -11.70 -15.13
CA VAL A 6 -0.19 -12.47 -13.90
C VAL A 6 0.98 -11.95 -13.08
N LYS A 7 2.10 -11.62 -13.72
CA LYS A 7 3.26 -11.01 -13.05
C LYS A 7 2.91 -9.62 -12.49
N ALA A 8 2.22 -8.78 -13.25
CA ALA A 8 1.82 -7.44 -12.82
C ALA A 8 0.91 -7.49 -11.58
N ARG A 9 -0.07 -8.41 -11.56
CA ARG A 9 -0.96 -8.61 -10.40
C ARG A 9 -0.19 -9.05 -9.15
N ARG A 10 0.75 -10.00 -9.28
CA ARG A 10 1.59 -10.44 -8.15
C ARG A 10 2.45 -9.31 -7.58
N ILE A 11 3.00 -8.47 -8.46
CA ILE A 11 3.77 -7.29 -8.03
C ILE A 11 2.86 -6.32 -7.27
N LEU A 12 1.66 -6.08 -7.79
CA LEU A 12 0.68 -5.22 -7.13
C LEU A 12 0.29 -5.76 -5.74
N GLU A 13 -0.07 -7.03 -5.65
CA GLU A 13 -0.40 -7.69 -4.37
C GLU A 13 0.73 -7.55 -3.35
N ALA A 14 1.97 -7.83 -3.75
CA ALA A 14 3.13 -7.66 -2.88
C ALA A 14 3.29 -6.20 -2.42
N GLN A 15 3.08 -5.23 -3.31
CA GLN A 15 3.19 -3.81 -2.97
C GLN A 15 2.05 -3.35 -2.03
N THR A 16 0.84 -3.89 -2.17
CA THR A 16 -0.27 -3.61 -1.26
C THR A 16 0.04 -4.11 0.16
N GLU A 17 0.59 -5.32 0.29
CA GLU A 17 0.99 -5.85 1.60
C GLU A 17 2.15 -5.04 2.22
N ILE A 18 3.10 -4.58 1.41
CA ILE A 18 4.18 -3.70 1.87
C ILE A 18 3.62 -2.35 2.39
N ASP A 19 2.69 -1.69 1.67
CA ASP A 19 2.07 -0.44 2.16
C ASP A 19 1.29 -0.68 3.45
N ARG A 20 0.61 -1.83 3.56
CA ARG A 20 -0.12 -2.21 4.77
C ARG A 20 0.82 -2.32 5.96
N LEU A 21 1.90 -3.08 5.84
CA LEU A 21 2.91 -3.24 6.90
C LEU A 21 3.54 -1.91 7.29
N ALA A 22 3.89 -1.07 6.31
CA ALA A 22 4.40 0.27 6.57
C ALA A 22 3.39 1.15 7.33
N GLY A 23 2.09 0.99 7.04
CA GLY A 23 1.01 1.62 7.79
C GLY A 23 0.98 1.20 9.26
N TRP A 24 1.09 -0.10 9.55
CA TRP A 24 1.17 -0.60 10.92
C TRP A 24 2.39 -0.07 11.68
N THR A 25 3.56 -0.05 11.03
CA THR A 25 4.79 0.49 11.64
C THR A 25 4.63 1.97 12.00
N LEU A 26 4.02 2.78 11.13
CA LEU A 26 3.76 4.18 11.40
C LEU A 26 2.84 4.38 12.62
N ILE A 27 1.77 3.59 12.71
CA ILE A 27 0.85 3.63 13.85
C ILE A 27 1.58 3.30 15.15
N GLU A 28 2.43 2.27 15.14
CA GLU A 28 3.19 1.89 16.34
C GLU A 28 4.18 2.98 16.77
N LEU A 29 4.89 3.60 15.81
CA LEU A 29 5.80 4.71 16.10
C LEU A 29 5.05 5.93 16.67
N GLN A 30 3.87 6.23 16.15
CA GLN A 30 3.01 7.30 16.67
C GLN A 30 2.55 6.99 18.11
N ARG A 31 2.13 5.76 18.39
CA ARG A 31 1.76 5.33 19.75
C ARG A 31 2.92 5.44 20.74
N GLN A 32 4.14 5.09 20.30
CA GLN A 32 5.34 5.25 21.13
C GLN A 32 5.62 6.72 21.43
N LEU A 33 5.42 7.61 20.44
CA LEU A 33 5.58 9.05 20.63
C LEU A 33 4.59 9.59 21.66
N GLU A 34 3.31 9.23 21.54
CA GLU A 34 2.26 9.60 22.51
C GLU A 34 2.62 9.11 23.93
N THR A 35 3.11 7.88 24.05
CA THR A 35 3.55 7.32 25.34
C THR A 35 4.70 8.13 25.97
N ILE A 36 5.66 8.59 25.15
CA ILE A 36 6.76 9.43 25.63
C ILE A 36 6.26 10.81 26.07
N GLU A 37 5.34 11.41 25.31
CA GLU A 37 4.71 12.67 25.68
C GLU A 37 3.95 12.56 27.00
N GLU A 38 3.16 11.50 27.19
CA GLU A 38 2.48 11.22 28.47
C GLU A 38 3.47 11.06 29.62
N HIS A 39 4.55 10.29 29.44
CA HIS A 39 5.58 10.13 30.46
C HIS A 39 6.25 11.46 30.81
N ARG A 40 6.50 12.31 29.81
CA ARG A 40 7.06 13.65 30.03
C ARG A 40 6.09 14.51 30.83
N HIS A 41 4.81 14.54 30.48
CA HIS A 41 3.79 15.32 31.20
C HIS A 41 3.65 14.85 32.66
N ARG A 42 3.62 13.53 32.90
CA ARG A 42 3.57 12.98 34.27
C ARG A 42 4.81 13.36 35.08
N LEU A 43 5.99 13.31 34.47
CA LEU A 43 7.24 13.66 35.15
C LEU A 43 7.31 15.16 35.48
N ILE A 44 6.84 16.03 34.58
CA ILE A 44 6.74 17.47 34.83
C ILE A 44 5.73 17.75 35.97
N ALA A 45 4.54 17.16 35.90
CA ALA A 45 3.52 17.32 36.94
C ALA A 45 4.04 16.88 38.33
N PHE A 46 4.77 15.77 38.39
CA PHE A 46 5.41 15.30 39.62
C PHE A 46 6.38 16.34 40.20
N ILE A 47 7.24 16.94 39.36
CA ILE A 47 8.18 18.00 39.77
C ILE A 47 7.43 19.23 40.32
N GLU A 48 6.34 19.62 39.68
CA GLU A 48 5.52 20.77 40.10
C GLU A 48 4.83 20.53 41.46
N THR A 49 4.40 19.31 41.73
CA THR A 49 3.67 18.98 42.98
C THR A 49 4.54 18.76 44.21
N GLU A 50 5.83 18.45 44.03
CA GLU A 50 6.69 17.99 45.13
C GLU A 50 7.98 18.81 45.29
N PRO A 51 7.88 20.10 45.68
CA PRO A 51 9.04 20.96 45.84
C PRO A 51 10.05 20.53 46.92
N ALA A 52 9.66 19.62 47.81
CA ALA A 52 10.58 19.05 48.80
C ALA A 52 11.64 18.11 48.19
N PHE A 53 11.45 17.61 46.96
CA PHE A 53 12.36 16.67 46.30
C PHE A 53 13.44 17.31 45.42
N TYR A 54 13.46 18.65 45.29
CA TYR A 54 14.40 19.38 44.41
C TYR A 54 15.89 19.18 44.76
N GLY A 55 16.25 18.79 45.99
CA GLY A 55 17.66 18.64 46.38
C GLY A 55 18.31 17.30 46.04
N LEU A 56 17.60 16.18 46.22
CA LEU A 56 18.16 14.81 46.12
C LEU A 56 17.79 14.09 44.83
N SER A 57 16.69 14.50 44.18
CA SER A 57 16.13 13.80 43.02
C SER A 57 16.20 14.60 41.72
N ALA A 58 16.51 15.91 41.78
CA ALA A 58 16.47 16.80 40.62
C ALA A 58 17.39 16.35 39.49
N ASP A 59 18.61 15.91 39.79
CA ASP A 59 19.55 15.46 38.76
C ASP A 59 19.03 14.19 38.05
N ALA A 60 18.51 13.21 38.80
CA ALA A 60 17.93 12.00 38.23
C ALA A 60 16.70 12.29 37.36
N VAL A 61 15.87 13.24 37.77
CA VAL A 61 14.67 13.67 37.03
C VAL A 61 15.05 14.44 35.76
N MET A 62 16.02 15.35 35.83
CA MET A 62 16.53 16.08 34.67
C MET A 62 17.14 15.14 33.63
N ARG A 63 17.97 14.17 34.08
CA ARG A 63 18.52 13.13 33.19
C ARG A 63 17.44 12.29 32.53
N ARG A 64 16.34 12.01 33.23
CA ARG A 64 15.20 11.29 32.68
C ARG A 64 14.41 12.13 31.67
N LEU A 65 14.22 13.43 31.91
CA LEU A 65 13.64 14.36 30.94
C LEU A 65 14.49 14.46 29.66
N GLU A 66 15.81 14.60 29.80
CA GLU A 66 16.73 14.63 28.66
C GLU A 66 16.67 13.33 27.85
N ALA A 67 16.60 12.18 28.52
CA ALA A 67 16.46 10.88 27.85
C ALA A 67 15.13 10.79 27.07
N LEU A 68 14.03 11.24 27.66
CA LEU A 68 12.73 11.31 26.98
C LEU A 68 12.77 12.25 25.78
N GLN A 69 13.42 13.41 25.89
CA GLN A 69 13.55 14.37 24.80
C GLN A 69 14.40 13.82 23.64
N LYS A 70 15.50 13.12 23.94
CA LYS A 70 16.31 12.44 22.90
C LYS A 70 15.50 11.36 22.19
N SER A 71 14.71 10.59 22.94
CA SER A 71 13.86 9.53 22.39
C SER A 71 12.70 10.09 21.55
N ASP A 72 12.08 11.20 21.97
CA ASP A 72 11.07 11.93 21.19
C ASP A 72 11.65 12.40 19.84
N ALA A 73 12.82 13.06 19.88
CA ALA A 73 13.48 13.54 18.67
C ALA A 73 13.82 12.40 17.69
N ALA A 74 14.31 11.26 18.21
CA ALA A 74 14.61 10.08 17.41
C ALA A 74 13.35 9.48 16.77
N LEU A 75 12.27 9.30 17.55
CA LEU A 75 11.00 8.79 17.03
C LEU A 75 10.39 9.71 15.97
N ARG A 76 10.42 11.03 16.17
CA ARG A 76 9.94 11.99 15.16
C ARG A 76 10.76 11.94 13.88
N ALA A 77 12.07 11.74 13.98
CA ALA A 77 12.91 11.53 12.80
C ALA A 77 12.54 10.24 12.06
N GLU A 78 12.35 9.14 12.79
CA GLU A 78 11.95 7.84 12.22
C GLU A 78 10.56 7.91 11.57
N ILE A 79 9.58 8.55 12.22
CA ILE A 79 8.24 8.76 11.66
C ILE A 79 8.31 9.51 10.33
N ARG A 80 9.13 10.57 10.24
CA ARG A 80 9.33 11.32 8.99
C ARG A 80 9.94 10.43 7.91
N ALA A 81 11.01 9.71 8.22
CA ALA A 81 11.66 8.81 7.28
C ALA A 81 10.71 7.70 6.77
N GLN A 82 9.94 7.07 7.66
CA GLN A 82 8.96 6.05 7.28
C GLN A 82 7.80 6.64 6.46
N THR A 83 7.37 7.86 6.76
CA THR A 83 6.34 8.55 5.99
C THR A 83 6.81 8.82 4.56
N GLU A 84 8.02 9.35 4.38
CA GLU A 84 8.61 9.60 3.07
C GLU A 84 8.78 8.29 2.27
N LYS A 85 9.30 7.24 2.92
CA LYS A 85 9.44 5.92 2.31
C LYS A 85 8.09 5.38 1.85
N ARG A 86 7.05 5.46 2.69
CA ARG A 86 5.70 5.00 2.36
C ARG A 86 5.10 5.80 1.20
N LEU A 87 5.32 7.11 1.13
CA LEU A 87 4.86 7.93 0.00
C LEU A 87 5.52 7.49 -1.31
N ALA A 88 6.82 7.19 -1.29
CA ALA A 88 7.54 6.68 -2.46
C ALA A 88 7.01 5.30 -2.90
N GLU A 89 6.78 4.37 -1.97
CA GLU A 89 6.21 3.06 -2.29
C GLU A 89 4.77 3.19 -2.84
N ARG A 90 3.95 4.09 -2.29
CA ARG A 90 2.61 4.38 -2.83
C ARG A 90 2.62 4.93 -4.24
N ALA A 91 3.64 5.72 -4.60
CA ALA A 91 3.80 6.18 -5.97
C ALA A 91 4.13 5.00 -6.91
N ARG A 92 5.01 4.08 -6.48
CA ARG A 92 5.34 2.86 -7.24
C ARG A 92 4.14 1.93 -7.38
N MET A 93 3.37 1.75 -6.30
CA MET A 93 2.14 0.96 -6.31
C MET A 93 1.14 1.49 -7.34
N ARG A 94 0.88 2.81 -7.35
CA ARG A 94 0.02 3.44 -8.37
C ARG A 94 0.52 3.20 -9.80
N GLY A 95 1.84 3.20 -10.01
CA GLY A 95 2.43 2.82 -11.29
C GLY A 95 2.15 1.36 -11.65
N ALA A 96 2.29 0.44 -10.70
CA ALA A 96 1.99 -0.98 -10.90
C ALA A 96 0.50 -1.23 -11.18
N GLU A 97 -0.39 -0.53 -10.48
CA GLU A 97 -1.84 -0.55 -10.71
C GLU A 97 -2.17 -0.11 -12.14
N ALA A 98 -1.59 1.00 -12.60
CA ALA A 98 -1.80 1.51 -13.95
C ALA A 98 -1.35 0.50 -15.02
N ILE A 99 -0.19 -0.15 -14.82
CA ILE A 99 0.30 -1.19 -15.72
C ILE A 99 -0.62 -2.40 -15.72
N ALA A 100 -1.05 -2.88 -14.55
CA ALA A 100 -1.96 -4.01 -14.44
C ALA A 100 -3.28 -3.72 -15.16
N SER A 101 -3.87 -2.55 -14.89
CA SER A 101 -5.12 -2.09 -15.53
C SER A 101 -5.00 -2.00 -17.05
N ALA A 102 -3.89 -1.45 -17.57
CA ALA A 102 -3.64 -1.41 -19.00
C ALA A 102 -3.56 -2.81 -19.63
N LEU A 103 -2.84 -3.73 -18.98
CA LEU A 103 -2.73 -5.13 -19.45
C LEU A 103 -4.07 -5.88 -19.39
N GLU A 104 -4.94 -5.56 -18.42
CA GLU A 104 -6.29 -6.11 -18.35
C GLU A 104 -7.20 -5.58 -19.46
N ALA A 105 -7.10 -4.29 -19.78
CA ALA A 105 -7.81 -3.70 -20.91
C ALA A 105 -7.35 -4.32 -22.25
N ASP A 106 -6.05 -4.55 -22.41
CA ASP A 106 -5.50 -5.22 -23.60
C ASP A 106 -5.98 -6.66 -23.72
N GLN A 107 -5.94 -7.43 -22.63
CA GLN A 107 -6.41 -8.81 -22.65
C GLN A 107 -7.91 -8.88 -22.98
N ARG A 108 -8.74 -8.00 -22.41
CA ARG A 108 -10.17 -7.93 -22.72
C ARG A 108 -10.42 -7.63 -24.21
N ARG A 109 -9.69 -6.66 -24.78
CA ARG A 109 -9.78 -6.33 -26.22
C ARG A 109 -9.40 -7.51 -27.10
N GLN A 110 -8.35 -8.26 -26.74
CA GLN A 110 -7.94 -9.45 -27.48
C GLN A 110 -8.99 -10.56 -27.40
N GLU A 111 -9.54 -10.82 -26.22
CA GLU A 111 -10.60 -11.81 -26.02
C GLU A 111 -11.87 -11.45 -26.81
N GLU A 112 -12.23 -10.17 -26.85
CA GLU A 112 -13.36 -9.66 -27.64
C GLU A 112 -13.13 -9.82 -29.15
N GLN A 113 -11.93 -9.49 -29.65
CA GLN A 113 -11.58 -9.71 -31.06
C GLN A 113 -11.66 -11.18 -31.47
N ILE A 114 -11.15 -12.08 -30.63
CA ILE A 114 -11.22 -13.53 -30.87
C ILE A 114 -12.69 -13.97 -30.96
N ARG A 115 -13.53 -13.57 -30.00
CA ARG A 115 -14.96 -13.91 -30.00
C ARG A 115 -15.70 -13.37 -31.23
N LEU A 116 -15.41 -12.13 -31.65
CA LEU A 116 -16.01 -11.56 -32.86
C LEU A 116 -15.63 -12.35 -34.11
N MET A 117 -14.36 -12.77 -34.20
CA MET A 117 -13.88 -13.56 -35.32
C MET A 117 -14.55 -14.94 -35.36
N GLU A 118 -14.70 -15.60 -34.21
CA GLU A 118 -15.44 -16.88 -34.08
C GLU A 118 -16.91 -16.74 -34.52
N VAL A 119 -17.59 -15.65 -34.15
CA VAL A 119 -18.98 -15.38 -34.58
C VAL A 119 -19.06 -15.13 -36.09
N ILE A 120 -18.10 -14.40 -36.66
CA ILE A 120 -18.04 -14.15 -38.10
C ILE A 120 -17.81 -15.47 -38.85
N GLU A 121 -16.84 -16.28 -38.42
CA GLU A 121 -16.55 -17.59 -39.04
C GLU A 121 -17.76 -18.52 -38.98
N ALA A 122 -18.44 -18.60 -37.83
CA ALA A 122 -19.67 -19.39 -37.68
C ALA A 122 -20.76 -18.91 -38.64
N SER A 123 -20.97 -17.59 -38.74
CA SER A 123 -21.98 -17.00 -39.63
C SER A 123 -21.66 -17.25 -41.11
N VAL A 124 -20.39 -17.12 -41.51
CA VAL A 124 -19.94 -17.41 -42.89
C VAL A 124 -20.12 -18.88 -43.23
N SER A 125 -19.79 -19.78 -42.29
CA SER A 125 -20.00 -21.22 -42.45
C SER A 125 -21.48 -21.59 -42.59
N GLU A 126 -22.36 -20.97 -41.82
CA GLU A 126 -23.81 -21.16 -41.94
C GLU A 126 -24.32 -20.74 -43.32
N VAL A 127 -23.94 -19.56 -43.80
CA VAL A 127 -24.32 -19.06 -45.13
C VAL A 127 -23.80 -19.98 -46.24
N ALA A 128 -22.54 -20.41 -46.17
CA ALA A 128 -21.97 -21.34 -47.14
C ALA A 128 -22.72 -22.69 -47.17
N SER A 129 -23.11 -23.20 -46.00
CA SER A 129 -23.88 -24.44 -45.90
C SER A 129 -25.30 -24.30 -46.48
N ALA A 130 -25.96 -23.16 -46.26
CA ALA A 130 -27.29 -22.85 -46.79
C ALA A 130 -27.27 -22.71 -48.32
N SER A 131 -26.25 -22.05 -48.88
CA SER A 131 -26.05 -21.95 -50.33
C SER A 131 -25.79 -23.32 -50.98
N SER A 132 -25.02 -24.21 -50.33
CA SER A 132 -24.77 -25.56 -50.89
C SER A 132 -26.04 -26.43 -50.94
N LYS A 133 -26.95 -26.29 -49.97
CA LYS A 133 -28.23 -27.01 -49.93
C LYS A 133 -29.19 -26.56 -51.04
N LEU A 134 -29.14 -25.29 -51.42
CA LEU A 134 -29.96 -24.75 -52.52
C LEU A 134 -29.50 -25.22 -53.91
N ILE A 135 -28.21 -25.55 -54.08
CA ILE A 135 -27.64 -25.99 -55.36
C ILE A 135 -27.77 -27.51 -55.53
N GLY A 136 -27.77 -28.29 -54.44
CA GLY A 136 -27.90 -29.75 -54.47
C GLY A 136 -29.34 -30.31 -54.52
N SER A 137 -30.37 -29.45 -54.55
CA SER A 137 -31.78 -29.85 -54.57
C SER A 137 -32.47 -29.64 -55.93
N SER A 138 -31.71 -29.60 -57.03
CA SER A 138 -32.24 -29.59 -58.41
C SER A 138 -31.98 -30.90 -59.12
#